data_AF-A0A1F6TKQ8-F1
#
_entry.id   AF-A0A1F6TKQ8-F1
#
_cell.length_a   1.000
_cell.length_b   1.000
_cell.length_c   1.000
_cell.angle_alpha   90.00
_cell.angle_beta   90.00
_cell.angle_gamma   90.00
#
_symmetry.space_group_name_H-M   'P 1'
#
loop_
_entity.id
_entity.type
_entity.pdbx_description
1 polymer ?
#
loop_
_entity_poly.entity_id
_entity_poly.type
_entity_poly.pdbx_seq_one_letter_code
_entity_poly.pdbx_strand_id
1 'polypeptide(L)'
;MSKFMKNKKIILTIGLILAFIAFFIFIFLSPQKITIIAPPPNLPLVKGEVPEAERVIKETKPTLKPLLAQNTENVTVMFGEEKITLSVPASTTFYDALMKAKNSGGITFSGKKYPGLGFFLTDIGALHSGDGKDLLYYINGKEATVGVSSYVLKDGDILEWKLE
;
A
#
# COMPACT_ATOMS: atom_id res chain seq x y z
N MET A 1 25.89 -8.94 -55.48
CA MET A 1 26.67 -8.81 -54.22
C MET A 1 25.79 -8.34 -53.06
N SER A 2 24.68 -9.04 -52.73
CA SER A 2 23.65 -8.50 -51.80
C SER A 2 23.03 -9.53 -50.84
N LYS A 3 23.15 -10.84 -51.10
CA LYS A 3 22.58 -11.88 -50.23
C LYS A 3 23.47 -12.19 -49.00
N PHE A 4 24.79 -12.14 -49.17
CA PHE A 4 25.75 -12.50 -48.11
C PHE A 4 25.83 -11.47 -46.96
N MET A 5 25.65 -10.17 -47.26
CA MET A 5 25.67 -9.11 -46.25
C MET A 5 24.39 -9.04 -45.41
N LYS A 6 23.24 -9.48 -45.95
CA LYS A 6 21.96 -9.49 -45.24
C LYS A 6 21.96 -10.50 -44.08
N ASN A 7 22.55 -11.67 -44.28
CA ASN A 7 22.60 -12.74 -43.29
C ASN A 7 23.52 -12.41 -42.11
N LYS A 8 24.65 -11.72 -42.37
CA LYS A 8 25.55 -11.25 -41.30
C LYS A 8 24.87 -10.23 -40.37
N LYS A 9 24.07 -9.32 -40.93
CA LYS A 9 23.29 -8.36 -40.12
C LYS A 9 22.24 -9.06 -39.25
N ILE A 10 21.53 -10.05 -39.80
CA ILE A 10 20.52 -10.82 -39.06
C ILE A 10 21.15 -11.60 -37.89
N ILE A 11 22.30 -12.25 -38.11
CA ILE A 11 23.01 -12.99 -37.07
C ILE A 11 23.50 -12.04 -35.95
N LEU A 12 24.00 -10.85 -36.33
CA LEU A 12 24.43 -9.84 -35.36
C LEU A 12 23.24 -9.36 -34.49
N THR A 13 22.08 -9.10 -35.09
CA THR A 13 20.89 -8.63 -34.36
C THR A 13 20.36 -9.69 -33.39
N ILE A 14 20.30 -10.96 -33.80
CA ILE A 14 19.86 -12.05 -32.92
C ILE A 14 20.83 -12.22 -31.75
N GLY A 15 22.14 -12.14 -31.99
CA GLY A 15 23.14 -12.19 -30.92
C GLY A 15 22.99 -11.05 -29.90
N LEU A 16 22.68 -9.83 -30.38
CA LEU A 16 22.47 -8.67 -29.51
C LEU A 16 21.21 -8.84 -28.64
N ILE A 17 20.11 -9.33 -29.22
CA ILE A 17 18.86 -9.60 -28.49
C ILE A 17 19.07 -10.67 -27.42
N LEU A 18 19.78 -11.76 -27.75
CA LEU A 18 20.08 -12.81 -26.78
C LEU A 18 20.97 -12.30 -25.64
N ALA A 19 21.93 -11.43 -25.92
CA ALA A 19 22.75 -10.79 -24.90
C ALA A 19 21.92 -9.87 -23.97
N PHE A 20 20.99 -9.10 -24.52
CA PHE A 20 20.07 -8.27 -23.74
C PHE A 20 19.15 -9.13 -22.85
N ILE A 21 18.56 -10.21 -23.38
CA ILE A 21 17.71 -11.12 -22.60
C ILE A 21 18.52 -11.75 -21.46
N ALA A 22 19.74 -12.23 -21.72
CA ALA A 22 20.61 -12.78 -20.68
C ALA A 22 20.99 -11.75 -19.61
N PHE A 23 21.21 -10.48 -19.99
CA PHE A 23 21.49 -9.39 -19.06
C PHE A 23 20.28 -9.08 -18.16
N PHE A 24 19.07 -9.03 -18.72
CA PHE A 24 17.85 -8.85 -17.93
C PHE A 24 17.60 -10.03 -16.99
N ILE A 25 17.79 -11.27 -17.44
CA ILE A 25 17.70 -12.45 -16.56
C ILE A 25 18.73 -12.34 -15.42
N PHE A 26 19.96 -11.91 -15.68
CA PHE A 26 20.99 -11.74 -14.65
C PHE A 26 20.62 -10.68 -13.60
N ILE A 27 20.02 -9.55 -14.03
CA ILE A 27 19.52 -8.51 -13.11
C ILE A 27 18.39 -9.07 -12.23
N PHE A 28 17.48 -9.86 -12.79
CA PHE A 28 16.33 -10.40 -12.06
C PHE A 28 16.65 -11.63 -11.19
N LEU A 29 17.68 -12.42 -11.52
CA LEU A 29 18.13 -13.57 -10.72
C LEU A 29 19.17 -13.21 -9.65
N SER A 30 19.68 -11.97 -9.64
CA SER A 30 20.62 -11.54 -8.61
C SER A 30 19.92 -11.46 -7.24
N PRO A 31 20.35 -12.24 -6.22
CA PRO A 31 19.74 -12.16 -4.90
C PRO A 31 19.96 -10.77 -4.30
N GLN A 32 18.87 -10.10 -3.94
CA GLN A 32 18.91 -8.85 -3.19
C GLN A 32 19.53 -9.12 -1.81
N LYS A 33 20.72 -8.56 -1.53
CA LYS A 33 21.30 -8.61 -0.18
C LYS A 33 20.44 -7.75 0.74
N ILE A 34 19.59 -8.39 1.54
CA ILE A 34 18.88 -7.74 2.63
C ILE A 34 19.93 -7.29 3.65
N THR A 35 20.20 -5.98 3.71
CA THR A 35 20.94 -5.42 4.85
C THR A 35 19.98 -5.41 6.02
N ILE A 36 20.08 -6.42 6.89
CA ILE A 36 19.40 -6.43 8.17
C ILE A 36 20.05 -5.34 9.01
N ILE A 37 19.41 -4.17 9.08
CA ILE A 37 19.72 -3.18 10.11
C ILE A 37 19.26 -3.83 11.42
N ALA A 38 20.21 -4.28 12.24
CA ALA A 38 19.90 -4.91 13.51
C ALA A 38 19.04 -3.94 14.35
N PRO A 39 17.95 -4.41 14.98
CA PRO A 39 17.25 -3.60 15.96
C PRO A 39 18.22 -3.22 17.08
N PRO A 40 18.10 -2.01 17.67
CA PRO A 40 18.98 -1.57 18.74
C PRO A 40 18.98 -2.60 19.88
N PRO A 41 20.15 -2.88 20.48
CA PRO A 41 20.26 -3.87 21.54
C PRO A 41 19.32 -3.54 22.70
N ASN A 42 18.58 -4.56 23.12
CA ASN A 42 17.56 -4.50 24.17
C ASN A 42 18.04 -3.73 25.40
N LEU A 43 17.21 -2.79 25.86
CA LEU A 43 17.26 -2.23 27.22
C LEU A 43 17.30 -3.38 28.24
N PRO A 44 18.09 -3.26 29.33
CA PRO A 44 18.23 -4.33 30.30
C PRO A 44 16.89 -4.69 30.92
N LEU A 45 16.61 -6.00 30.93
CA LEU A 45 15.51 -6.62 31.66
C LEU A 45 15.61 -6.23 33.15
N VAL A 46 14.79 -5.28 33.58
CA VAL A 46 14.56 -5.03 35.00
C VAL A 46 13.80 -6.24 35.54
N LYS A 47 14.57 -7.12 36.20
CA LYS A 47 14.10 -8.19 37.06
C LYS A 47 13.43 -7.56 38.28
N GLY A 48 12.11 -7.39 38.22
CA GLY A 48 11.26 -7.08 39.36
C GLY A 48 10.37 -8.28 39.65
N GLU A 49 10.66 -8.99 40.74
CA GLU A 49 9.73 -9.93 41.36
C GLU A 49 8.44 -9.18 41.72
N VAL A 50 7.29 -9.64 41.24
CA VAL A 50 5.99 -9.24 41.78
C VAL A 50 5.43 -10.45 42.53
N PRO A 51 5.26 -10.37 43.86
CA PRO A 51 4.80 -11.47 44.68
C PRO A 51 3.30 -11.69 44.50
N GLU A 52 2.93 -12.95 44.29
CA GLU A 52 1.83 -13.68 44.92
C GLU A 52 0.87 -12.80 45.77
N ALA A 53 -0.12 -12.19 45.12
CA ALA A 53 -1.29 -11.63 45.78
C ALA A 53 -2.56 -11.94 44.98
N GLU A 54 -2.66 -13.20 44.57
CA GLU A 54 -3.89 -13.82 44.10
C GLU A 54 -4.71 -14.28 45.31
N ARG A 55 -5.10 -13.37 46.21
CA ARG A 55 -6.13 -13.63 47.23
C ARG A 55 -6.93 -12.37 47.55
N VAL A 56 -8.25 -12.58 47.61
CA VAL A 56 -9.31 -11.69 48.09
C VAL A 56 -10.01 -10.88 46.99
N ILE A 57 -10.93 -11.59 46.32
CA ILE A 57 -12.17 -11.07 45.77
C ILE A 57 -12.90 -10.31 46.89
N LYS A 58 -13.13 -9.00 46.70
CA LYS A 58 -14.26 -8.29 47.29
C LYS A 58 -14.90 -7.43 46.21
N GLU A 59 -16.15 -7.76 45.93
CA GLU A 59 -17.03 -7.07 45.00
C GLU A 59 -17.04 -5.57 45.26
N THR A 60 -16.52 -4.81 44.29
CA THR A 60 -17.02 -3.47 44.03
C THR A 60 -17.18 -3.39 42.52
N LYS A 61 -18.43 -3.34 42.08
CA LYS A 61 -18.87 -3.09 40.71
C LYS A 61 -17.90 -2.11 40.01
N PRO A 62 -17.10 -2.54 39.01
CA PRO A 62 -16.48 -1.58 38.13
C PRO A 62 -17.60 -1.06 37.25
N THR A 63 -18.07 0.15 37.54
CA THR A 63 -18.68 0.99 36.52
C THR A 63 -17.71 0.99 35.35
N LEU A 64 -18.06 0.26 34.29
CA LEU A 64 -17.40 0.31 32.99
C LEU A 64 -17.41 1.78 32.57
N LYS A 65 -16.34 2.51 32.88
CA LYS A 65 -15.98 3.68 32.09
C LYS A 65 -15.96 3.19 30.63
N PRO A 66 -16.59 3.89 29.67
CA PRO A 66 -16.45 3.54 28.26
C PRO A 66 -14.96 3.55 27.91
N LEU A 67 -14.39 2.37 27.76
CA LEU A 67 -13.02 2.18 27.35
C LEU A 67 -12.98 2.49 25.85
N LEU A 68 -12.36 3.62 25.50
CA LEU A 68 -12.12 4.14 24.15
C LEU A 68 -13.38 4.62 23.39
N ALA A 69 -13.68 5.91 23.49
CA ALA A 69 -14.05 6.63 22.28
C ALA A 69 -12.79 6.65 21.39
N GLN A 70 -12.59 5.60 20.58
CA GLN A 70 -11.51 5.59 19.60
C GLN A 70 -11.75 6.77 18.66
N ASN A 71 -10.75 7.66 18.52
CA ASN A 71 -10.84 8.73 17.54
C ASN A 71 -11.03 8.08 16.17
N THR A 72 -12.21 8.24 15.59
CA THR A 72 -12.52 7.77 14.26
C THR A 72 -12.36 8.93 13.29
N GLU A 73 -11.65 8.67 12.21
CA GLU A 73 -11.56 9.60 11.08
C GLU A 73 -12.64 9.19 10.08
N ASN A 74 -13.48 10.14 9.68
CA ASN A 74 -14.49 9.96 8.66
C ASN A 74 -14.05 10.66 7.39
N VAL A 75 -13.90 9.90 6.32
CA VAL A 75 -13.42 10.41 5.03
C VAL A 75 -14.39 10.08 3.93
N THR A 76 -14.44 10.93 2.91
CA THR A 76 -15.23 10.72 1.70
C THR A 76 -14.32 10.28 0.57
N VAL A 77 -14.67 9.18 -0.10
CA VAL A 77 -13.95 8.68 -1.28
C VAL A 77 -14.87 8.79 -2.48
N MET A 78 -14.43 9.49 -3.52
CA MET A 78 -15.16 9.74 -4.76
C MET A 78 -14.41 9.11 -5.94
N PHE A 79 -15.13 8.44 -6.81
CA PHE A 79 -14.58 7.80 -8.01
C PHE A 79 -15.65 7.79 -9.11
N GLY A 80 -15.50 8.67 -10.10
CA GLY A 80 -16.54 8.92 -11.09
C GLY A 80 -17.77 9.58 -10.45
N GLU A 81 -18.95 9.03 -10.69
CA GLU A 81 -20.21 9.52 -10.09
C GLU A 81 -20.50 8.89 -8.73
N GLU A 82 -19.71 7.89 -8.33
CA GLU A 82 -19.88 7.17 -7.07
C GLU A 82 -19.13 7.84 -5.93
N LYS A 83 -19.70 7.73 -4.72
CA LYS A 83 -19.05 8.16 -3.48
C LYS A 83 -19.37 7.21 -2.34
N ILE A 84 -18.40 7.01 -1.46
CA ILE A 84 -18.56 6.26 -0.21
C ILE A 84 -17.97 7.04 0.95
N THR A 85 -18.45 6.77 2.15
CA THR A 85 -17.89 7.30 3.39
C THR A 85 -17.23 6.16 4.15
N LEU A 86 -15.98 6.36 4.55
CA LEU A 86 -15.23 5.41 5.35
C LEU A 86 -15.06 5.96 6.76
N SER A 87 -15.40 5.14 7.76
CA SER A 87 -15.11 5.42 9.17
C SER A 87 -14.04 4.44 9.66
N VAL A 88 -12.87 4.99 9.98
CA VAL A 88 -11.68 4.21 10.31
C VAL A 88 -11.00 4.75 11.57
N PRO A 89 -10.24 3.92 12.31
CA PRO A 89 -9.43 4.42 13.41
C PRO A 89 -8.44 5.49 12.94
N ALA A 90 -8.09 6.42 13.82
CA ALA A 90 -6.96 7.32 13.61
C ALA A 90 -5.69 6.54 13.22
N SER A 91 -4.80 7.20 12.45
CA SER A 91 -3.56 6.65 11.90
C SER A 91 -3.70 5.56 10.82
N THR A 92 -4.92 5.32 10.32
CA THR A 92 -5.15 4.36 9.21
C THR A 92 -4.61 4.91 7.89
N THR A 93 -3.86 4.10 7.13
CA THR A 93 -3.43 4.46 5.77
C THR A 93 -4.61 4.39 4.80
N PHE A 94 -4.58 5.18 3.74
CA PHE A 94 -5.66 5.14 2.74
C PHE A 94 -5.80 3.75 2.10
N TYR A 95 -4.67 3.07 1.84
CA TYR A 95 -4.69 1.69 1.33
C TYR A 95 -5.40 0.71 2.27
N ASP A 96 -5.12 0.78 3.58
CA ASP A 96 -5.76 -0.13 4.54
C ASP A 96 -7.26 0.15 4.66
N ALA A 97 -7.66 1.43 4.59
CA ALA A 97 -9.07 1.82 4.55
C ALA A 97 -9.78 1.29 3.28
N LEU A 98 -9.15 1.40 2.11
CA LEU A 98 -9.67 0.81 0.86
C LEU A 98 -9.78 -0.71 0.97
N MET A 99 -8.76 -1.40 1.49
CA MET A 99 -8.79 -2.85 1.69
C MET A 99 -9.95 -3.27 2.60
N LYS A 100 -10.17 -2.55 3.72
CA LYS A 100 -11.30 -2.80 4.61
C LYS A 100 -12.63 -2.64 3.88
N ALA A 101 -12.80 -1.55 3.14
CA ALA A 101 -13.99 -1.29 2.34
C ALA A 101 -14.25 -2.39 1.30
N LYS A 102 -13.20 -2.82 0.60
CA LYS A 102 -13.26 -3.92 -0.38
C LYS A 102 -13.66 -5.24 0.26
N ASN A 103 -13.08 -5.58 1.41
CA ASN A 103 -13.41 -6.80 2.14
C ASN A 103 -14.86 -6.80 2.65
N SER A 104 -15.44 -5.62 2.90
CA SER A 104 -16.85 -5.46 3.25
C SER A 104 -17.80 -5.36 2.03
N GLY A 105 -17.27 -5.42 0.80
CA GLY A 105 -18.05 -5.27 -0.42
C GLY A 105 -18.51 -3.84 -0.73
N GLY A 106 -17.99 -2.83 -0.04
CA GLY A 106 -18.35 -1.42 -0.22
C GLY A 106 -17.64 -0.74 -1.40
N ILE A 107 -16.58 -1.35 -1.93
CA ILE A 107 -15.84 -0.85 -3.10
C ILE A 107 -15.12 -1.98 -3.82
N THR A 108 -14.95 -1.85 -5.13
CA THR A 108 -14.08 -2.72 -5.93
C THR A 108 -12.87 -1.91 -6.41
N PHE A 109 -11.68 -2.50 -6.30
CA PHE A 109 -10.46 -1.90 -6.85
C PHE A 109 -9.40 -2.97 -7.12
N SER A 110 -8.51 -2.67 -8.07
CA SER A 110 -7.34 -3.48 -8.41
C SER A 110 -6.11 -2.62 -8.69
N GLY A 111 -4.97 -3.30 -8.79
CA GLY A 111 -3.67 -2.65 -8.87
C GLY A 111 -2.55 -3.63 -8.62
N LYS A 112 -1.34 -3.08 -8.45
CA LYS A 112 -0.12 -3.86 -8.28
C LYS A 112 0.67 -3.39 -7.06
N LYS A 113 1.15 -4.35 -6.28
CA LYS A 113 2.10 -4.08 -5.19
C LYS A 113 3.51 -3.98 -5.76
N TYR A 114 4.20 -2.91 -5.43
CA TYR A 114 5.62 -2.70 -5.71
C TYR A 114 6.41 -2.68 -4.39
N PRO A 115 7.43 -3.53 -4.23
CA PRO A 115 8.31 -3.49 -3.07
C PRO A 115 8.92 -2.09 -2.88
N GLY A 116 8.88 -1.55 -1.66
CA GLY A 116 9.42 -0.22 -1.33
C GLY A 116 8.54 0.97 -1.74
N LEU A 117 7.65 0.84 -2.74
CA LEU A 117 6.79 1.93 -3.22
C LEU A 117 5.33 1.82 -2.76
N GLY A 118 4.90 0.63 -2.35
CA GLY A 118 3.54 0.39 -1.89
C GLY A 118 2.62 -0.15 -2.98
N PHE A 119 1.32 0.05 -2.82
CA PHE A 119 0.31 -0.43 -3.76
C PHE A 119 -0.07 0.69 -4.73
N PHE A 120 0.03 0.38 -6.02
CA PHE A 120 -0.38 1.25 -7.11
C PHE A 120 -1.76 0.80 -7.59
N LEU A 121 -2.79 1.64 -7.39
CA LEU A 121 -4.12 1.38 -7.93
C LEU A 121 -4.14 1.65 -9.43
N THR A 122 -4.72 0.73 -10.19
CA THR A 122 -4.99 0.90 -11.62
C THR A 122 -6.48 1.01 -11.90
N ASP A 123 -7.32 0.51 -10.98
CA ASP A 123 -8.77 0.45 -11.17
C ASP A 123 -9.50 0.73 -9.87
N ILE A 124 -10.59 1.48 -9.92
CA ILE A 124 -11.50 1.72 -8.80
C ILE A 124 -12.93 1.95 -9.30
N GLY A 125 -13.89 1.15 -8.83
CA GLY A 125 -15.25 1.15 -9.38
C GLY A 125 -15.23 0.92 -10.89
N ALA A 126 -15.78 1.86 -11.65
CA ALA A 126 -15.79 1.87 -13.11
C ALA A 126 -14.61 2.62 -13.76
N LEU A 127 -13.70 3.21 -12.97
CA LEU A 127 -12.54 3.91 -13.48
C LEU A 127 -11.37 2.94 -13.67
N HIS A 128 -10.78 2.96 -14.87
CA HIS A 128 -9.68 2.07 -15.27
C HIS A 128 -8.56 2.88 -15.92
N SER A 129 -7.34 2.71 -15.43
CA SER A 129 -6.13 3.24 -16.09
C SER A 129 -5.94 2.53 -17.43
N GLY A 130 -5.66 3.29 -18.48
CA GLY A 130 -5.60 2.76 -19.83
C GLY A 130 -5.96 3.82 -20.88
N ASP A 131 -5.87 3.44 -22.16
CA ASP A 131 -6.24 4.31 -23.29
C ASP A 131 -5.57 5.69 -23.27
N GLY A 132 -4.31 5.73 -22.78
CA GLY A 132 -3.52 6.95 -22.67
C GLY A 132 -3.85 7.83 -21.46
N LYS A 133 -4.66 7.32 -20.52
CA LYS A 133 -4.99 8.00 -19.26
C LYS A 133 -4.54 7.21 -18.04
N ASP A 134 -4.09 7.94 -17.02
CA ASP A 134 -3.70 7.39 -15.73
C ASP A 134 -4.76 7.67 -14.67
N LEU A 135 -4.95 6.72 -13.76
CA LEU A 135 -5.82 6.88 -12.60
C LEU A 135 -5.08 7.63 -11.50
N LEU A 136 -5.35 8.93 -11.38
CA LEU A 136 -4.75 9.82 -10.37
C LEU A 136 -5.72 10.08 -9.23
N TYR A 137 -5.19 10.37 -8.05
CA TYR A 137 -6.00 10.72 -6.89
C TYR A 137 -5.60 12.04 -6.25
N TYR A 138 -6.61 12.67 -5.67
CA TYR A 138 -6.58 14.01 -5.12
C TYR A 138 -7.02 13.97 -3.66
N ILE A 139 -6.46 14.88 -2.87
CA ILE A 139 -6.77 15.06 -1.46
C ILE A 139 -7.22 16.51 -1.29
N ASN A 140 -8.48 16.71 -0.93
CA ASN A 140 -9.08 18.03 -0.73
C ASN A 140 -8.86 18.96 -1.95
N GLY A 141 -9.03 18.40 -3.15
CA GLY A 141 -8.89 19.10 -4.42
C GLY A 141 -7.45 19.32 -4.93
N LYS A 142 -6.44 18.77 -4.25
CA LYS A 142 -5.03 18.86 -4.65
C LYS A 142 -4.48 17.47 -5.00
N GLU A 143 -3.69 17.37 -6.06
CA GLU A 143 -3.09 16.10 -6.46
C GLU A 143 -2.25 15.53 -5.31
N ALA A 144 -2.39 14.23 -5.04
CA ALA A 144 -1.66 13.59 -3.97
C ALA A 144 -0.16 13.51 -4.29
N THR A 145 0.68 13.92 -3.34
CA THR A 145 2.14 13.89 -3.50
C THR A 145 2.78 12.58 -3.00
N VAL A 146 1.97 11.67 -2.46
CA VAL A 146 2.38 10.35 -1.95
C VAL A 146 1.38 9.31 -2.44
N GLY A 147 1.73 8.02 -2.37
CA GLY A 147 0.80 6.94 -2.73
C GLY A 147 -0.16 6.56 -1.60
N VAL A 148 -1.22 5.82 -1.95
CA VAL A 148 -2.27 5.39 -1.00
C VAL A 148 -1.74 4.55 0.16
N SER A 149 -0.63 3.84 -0.02
CA SER A 149 0.02 3.07 1.06
C SER A 149 0.79 3.92 2.06
N SER A 150 1.01 5.21 1.77
CA SER A 150 1.77 6.13 2.63
C SER A 150 0.91 7.25 3.20
N TYR A 151 -0.19 7.60 2.53
CA TYR A 151 -1.08 8.64 3.04
C TYR A 151 -1.85 8.14 4.26
N VAL A 152 -1.71 8.84 5.38
CA VAL A 152 -2.51 8.63 6.60
C VAL A 152 -3.72 9.54 6.55
N LEU A 153 -4.90 8.93 6.68
CA LEU A 153 -6.19 9.61 6.60
C LEU A 153 -6.39 10.60 7.75
N LYS A 154 -7.08 11.70 7.45
CA LYS A 154 -7.51 12.71 8.43
C LYS A 154 -9.02 12.91 8.33
N ASP A 155 -9.67 13.15 9.46
CA ASP A 155 -11.10 13.39 9.53
C ASP A 155 -11.48 14.57 8.63
N GLY A 156 -12.55 14.35 7.86
CA GLY A 156 -13.04 15.31 6.88
C GLY A 156 -12.31 15.29 5.52
N ASP A 157 -11.30 14.44 5.30
CA ASP A 157 -10.67 14.34 3.99
C ASP A 157 -11.66 13.97 2.88
N ILE A 158 -11.53 14.65 1.75
CA ILE A 158 -12.20 14.33 0.49
C ILE A 158 -11.13 13.78 -0.46
N LEU A 159 -11.24 12.49 -0.77
CA LEU A 159 -10.33 11.75 -1.63
C LEU A 159 -11.02 11.46 -2.95
N GLU A 160 -10.49 12.00 -4.05
CA GLU A 160 -11.14 11.94 -5.35
C GLU A 160 -10.23 11.27 -6.38
N TRP A 161 -10.77 10.31 -7.12
CA TRP A 161 -10.09 9.62 -8.22
C TRP A 161 -10.55 10.15 -9.58
N LYS A 162 -9.60 10.38 -10.49
CA LYS A 162 -9.84 10.87 -11.85
C LYS A 162 -8.97 10.13 -12.85
N LEU A 163 -9.46 10.03 -14.09
CA LEU A 163 -8.65 9.61 -15.23
C LEU A 163 -8.14 10.85 -15.94
N GLU A 164 -6.81 10.96 -16.06
CA GLU A 164 -6.13 12.10 -16.68
C GLU A 164 -5.25 11.67 -17.84
#